data_AF-T0U1B3-F1
#
_entry.id   AF-T0U1B3-F1
#
_cell.length_a   1.000
_cell.length_b   1.000
_cell.length_c   1.000
_cell.angle_alpha   90.00
_cell.angle_beta   90.00
_cell.angle_gamma   90.00
#
_symmetry.space_group_name_H-M   'P 1'
#
loop_
_entity.id
_entity.type
_entity.pdbx_description
1 polymer ?
#
loop_
_entity_poly.entity_id
_entity_poly.type
_entity_poly.pdbx_seq_one_letter_code
_entity_poly.pdbx_strand_id
1 'polypeptide(L)'
;MNPVIIRKTLSQLKKAGLIHVARGTGGAELAKASDEISLLDIYQAVECLGSTGQLFGFHDNPNPACPIGHNIHNVLDGKLEDIQTAMEKEMSQTTLKDVVEDTQKRMKLESVS
;
A
#
# COMPACT_ATOMS: atom_id res chain seq x y z
N MET A 1 19.18 6.60 2.59
CA MET A 1 18.27 5.92 1.64
C MET A 1 18.97 5.71 0.30
N ASN A 2 18.64 4.64 -0.42
CA ASN A 2 19.23 4.34 -1.73
C ASN A 2 18.45 5.09 -2.85
N PRO A 3 19.11 5.92 -3.69
CA PRO A 3 18.45 6.67 -4.78
C PRO A 3 17.71 5.79 -5.79
N VAL A 4 18.10 4.54 -5.96
CA VAL A 4 17.43 3.58 -6.85
C VAL A 4 16.01 3.27 -6.35
N ILE A 5 15.87 3.05 -5.04
CA ILE A 5 14.57 2.75 -4.42
C ILE A 5 13.62 3.95 -4.57
N ILE A 6 14.12 5.15 -4.29
CA ILE A 6 13.34 6.39 -4.40
C ILE A 6 12.82 6.56 -5.84
N ARG A 7 13.68 6.38 -6.86
CA ARG A 7 13.27 6.49 -8.26
C ARG A 7 12.25 5.42 -8.67
N LYS A 8 12.36 4.20 -8.14
CA LYS A 8 11.36 3.14 -8.37
C LYS A 8 10.01 3.55 -7.79
N THR A 9 9.96 3.98 -6.53
CA THR A 9 8.73 4.42 -5.87
C THR A 9 8.09 5.61 -6.58
N LEU A 10 8.87 6.63 -6.96
CA LEU A 10 8.35 7.76 -7.74
C LEU A 10 7.79 7.32 -9.11
N SER A 11 8.41 6.33 -9.75
CA SER A 11 7.91 5.78 -11.02
C SER A 11 6.58 5.05 -10.84
N GLN A 12 6.45 4.27 -9.76
CA GLN A 12 5.23 3.58 -9.36
C GLN A 12 4.08 4.56 -9.06
N LEU A 13 4.33 5.55 -8.20
CA LEU A 13 3.35 6.59 -7.86
C LEU A 13 2.91 7.40 -9.09
N LYS A 14 3.85 7.70 -10.00
CA LYS A 14 3.54 8.37 -11.27
C LYS A 14 2.66 7.50 -12.17
N LYS A 15 2.96 6.20 -12.28
CA LYS A 15 2.17 5.24 -13.08
C LYS A 15 0.74 5.11 -12.53
N ALA A 16 0.57 5.20 -11.22
CA ALA A 16 -0.74 5.23 -10.56
C ALA A 16 -1.46 6.60 -10.66
N GLY A 17 -0.82 7.62 -11.26
CA GLY A 17 -1.42 8.94 -11.40
C GLY A 17 -1.57 9.71 -10.08
N LEU A 18 -0.79 9.35 -9.05
CA LEU A 18 -0.79 10.05 -7.76
C LEU A 18 0.15 11.25 -7.73
N ILE A 19 1.18 11.24 -8.58
CA ILE A 19 2.14 12.33 -8.71
C ILE A 19 2.45 12.69 -10.16
N HIS A 20 2.88 13.93 -10.36
CA HIS A 20 3.60 14.38 -11.53
C HIS A 20 5.10 14.43 -11.23
N VAL A 21 5.91 14.12 -12.24
CA VAL A 21 7.37 14.25 -12.16
C VAL A 21 7.81 15.11 -13.33
N ALA A 22 8.31 16.30 -13.02
CA ALA A 22 8.81 17.23 -14.02
C ALA A 22 10.08 16.69 -14.69
N ARG A 23 10.31 17.04 -15.96
CA ARG A 23 11.56 16.71 -16.67
C ARG A 23 12.66 17.68 -16.23
N GLY A 24 13.91 17.21 -16.16
CA GLY A 24 15.07 18.05 -15.81
C GLY A 24 15.37 18.06 -14.32
N THR A 25 15.69 19.24 -13.75
CA THR A 25 15.95 19.42 -12.31
C THR A 25 14.66 19.48 -11.46
N GLY A 26 13.50 19.44 -12.10
CA GLY A 26 12.21 19.53 -11.43
C GLY A 26 11.91 18.32 -10.53
N GLY A 27 11.19 18.57 -9.43
CA GLY A 27 10.82 17.58 -8.43
C GLY A 27 9.56 16.78 -8.79
N ALA A 28 8.97 16.19 -7.74
CA ALA A 28 7.67 15.52 -7.81
C ALA A 28 6.60 16.39 -7.14
N GLU A 29 5.41 16.45 -7.73
CA GLU A 29 4.26 17.18 -7.23
C GLU A 29 3.05 16.23 -7.17
N LEU A 30 2.11 16.45 -6.24
CA LEU A 30 0.88 15.66 -6.21
C LEU A 30 0.04 15.93 -7.46
N ALA A 31 -0.51 14.88 -8.05
CA ALA A 31 -1.39 14.98 -9.21
C ALA A 31 -2.87 15.21 -8.83
N LYS A 32 -3.19 15.10 -7.53
CA LYS A 32 -4.52 15.26 -6.93
C LYS A 32 -4.39 15.95 -5.57
N ALA A 33 -5.49 16.45 -5.00
CA ALA A 33 -5.44 17.00 -3.66
C ALA A 33 -5.12 15.90 -2.63
N SER A 34 -4.42 16.24 -1.54
CA SER A 34 -3.96 15.25 -0.55
C SER A 34 -5.09 14.58 0.23
N ASP A 35 -6.28 15.19 0.28
CA ASP A 35 -7.51 14.60 0.82
C ASP A 35 -8.23 13.66 -0.16
N GLU A 36 -7.80 13.61 -1.42
CA GLU A 36 -8.30 12.66 -2.43
C GLU A 36 -7.38 11.45 -2.60
N ILE A 37 -6.30 11.36 -1.83
CA ILE A 37 -5.32 10.27 -1.89
C ILE A 37 -5.41 9.49 -0.58
N SER A 38 -5.96 8.28 -0.62
CA SER A 38 -6.01 7.39 0.54
C SER A 38 -4.69 6.63 0.74
N LEU A 39 -4.50 6.06 1.93
CA LEU A 39 -3.41 5.11 2.16
C LEU A 39 -3.55 3.87 1.28
N LEU A 40 -4.79 3.47 0.93
CA LEU A 40 -5.03 2.36 0.01
C LEU A 40 -4.50 2.68 -1.39
N ASP A 41 -4.73 3.89 -1.90
CA ASP A 41 -4.20 4.32 -3.20
C ASP A 41 -2.67 4.24 -3.23
N ILE A 42 -2.02 4.72 -2.17
CA ILE A 42 -0.55 4.67 -2.05
C ILE A 42 -0.05 3.23 -1.98
N TYR A 43 -0.72 2.38 -1.20
CA TYR A 43 -0.38 0.97 -1.03
C TYR A 43 -0.48 0.17 -2.33
N GLN A 44 -1.56 0.36 -3.08
CA GLN A 44 -1.75 -0.25 -4.39
C GLN A 44 -0.74 0.27 -5.40
N ALA A 45 -0.41 1.57 -5.37
CA ALA A 45 0.52 2.18 -6.31
C ALA A 45 1.94 1.60 -6.22
N VAL A 46 2.43 1.30 -5.01
CA VAL A 46 3.82 0.84 -4.80
C VAL A 46 4.01 -0.68 -4.96
N GLU A 47 3.02 -1.36 -5.55
CA GLU A 47 3.04 -2.80 -5.86
C GLU A 47 3.31 -3.69 -4.64
N CYS A 48 2.79 -3.33 -3.47
CA CYS A 48 2.99 -4.11 -2.23
C CYS A 48 2.47 -5.55 -2.32
N LEU A 49 1.48 -5.82 -3.19
CA LEU A 49 0.81 -7.13 -3.34
C LEU A 49 1.31 -7.96 -4.54
N GLY A 50 2.35 -7.51 -5.24
CA GLY A 50 2.85 -8.20 -6.44
C GLY A 50 1.79 -8.34 -7.55
N SER A 51 1.97 -9.33 -8.44
CA SER A 51 1.08 -9.55 -9.59
C SER A 51 -0.23 -10.28 -9.25
N THR A 52 -0.33 -10.89 -8.08
CA THR A 52 -1.50 -11.68 -7.66
C THR A 52 -2.55 -10.82 -6.94
N GLY A 53 -2.16 -9.66 -6.40
CA GLY A 53 -3.06 -8.82 -5.61
C GLY A 53 -3.45 -9.44 -4.26
N GLN A 54 -2.75 -10.49 -3.82
CA GLN A 54 -3.03 -11.20 -2.58
C GLN A 54 -2.00 -10.83 -1.51
N LEU A 55 -2.49 -10.47 -0.32
CA LEU A 55 -1.64 -10.17 0.84
C LEU A 55 -0.98 -11.44 1.38
N PHE A 56 -1.70 -12.56 1.32
CA PHE A 56 -1.26 -13.85 1.81
C PHE A 56 -1.01 -14.79 0.63
N GLY A 57 0.23 -15.26 0.49
CA GLY A 57 0.59 -16.26 -0.51
C GLY A 57 0.43 -17.68 0.05
N PHE A 58 -0.16 -18.57 -0.74
CA PHE A 58 -0.17 -20.01 -0.48
C PHE A 58 0.66 -20.77 -1.51
N HIS A 59 0.92 -22.04 -1.20
CA HIS A 59 1.46 -22.96 -2.18
C HIS A 59 0.34 -23.44 -3.10
N ASP A 60 0.44 -23.12 -4.40
CA ASP A 60 -0.57 -23.45 -5.41
C ASP A 60 -0.83 -24.95 -5.59
N ASN A 61 0.01 -25.82 -5.03
CA ASN A 61 -0.06 -27.26 -5.26
C ASN A 61 0.16 -28.07 -3.96
N PRO A 62 -0.80 -28.02 -3.02
CA PRO A 62 -0.71 -28.84 -1.82
C PRO A 62 -0.81 -30.33 -2.17
N ASN A 63 -0.10 -31.19 -1.42
CA ASN A 63 -0.13 -32.63 -1.63
C ASN A 63 -1.57 -33.18 -1.46
N PRO A 64 -2.19 -33.76 -2.51
CA PRO A 64 -3.56 -34.28 -2.42
C PRO A 64 -3.72 -35.42 -1.42
N ALA A 65 -2.64 -36.18 -1.15
CA ALA A 65 -2.64 -37.27 -0.19
C ALA A 65 -2.52 -36.80 1.27
N CYS A 66 -2.26 -35.51 1.50
CA CYS A 66 -2.19 -34.95 2.85
C CYS A 66 -3.57 -34.41 3.24
N PRO A 67 -4.23 -34.95 4.28
CA PRO A 67 -5.55 -34.48 4.74
C PRO A 67 -5.59 -32.99 5.09
N ILE A 68 -4.47 -32.44 5.58
CA ILE A 68 -4.36 -31.01 5.86
C ILE A 68 -4.13 -30.24 4.56
N GLY A 69 -3.19 -30.69 3.72
CA GLY A 69 -2.82 -30.01 2.48
C GLY A 69 -4.01 -29.85 1.53
N HIS A 70 -4.76 -30.91 1.27
CA HIS A 70 -5.87 -30.83 0.32
C HIS A 70 -7.07 -30.01 0.82
N ASN A 71 -7.12 -29.65 2.11
CA ASN A 71 -8.20 -28.86 2.71
C ASN A 71 -7.78 -27.43 3.07
N ILE A 72 -6.48 -27.10 3.04
CA ILE A 72 -5.99 -25.84 3.62
C ILE A 72 -6.61 -24.60 2.97
N HIS A 73 -6.77 -24.62 1.64
CA HIS A 73 -7.41 -23.55 0.87
C HIS A 73 -8.88 -23.39 1.24
N ASN A 74 -9.62 -24.50 1.33
CA ASN A 74 -11.03 -24.48 1.73
C ASN A 74 -11.25 -23.87 3.12
N VAL A 75 -10.26 -23.98 4.00
CA VAL A 75 -10.34 -23.51 5.39
C VAL A 75 -9.88 -22.06 5.56
N LEU A 76 -8.85 -21.65 4.82
CA LEU A 76 -8.16 -20.38 5.05
C LEU A 76 -8.43 -19.29 4.02
N ASP A 77 -8.70 -19.62 2.76
CA ASP A 77 -8.74 -18.61 1.68
C ASP A 77 -9.75 -17.50 1.99
N GLY A 78 -10.99 -17.85 2.31
CA GLY A 78 -12.03 -16.86 2.65
C GLY A 78 -11.71 -16.05 3.91
N LYS A 79 -11.07 -16.67 4.93
CA LYS A 79 -10.68 -15.95 6.15
C LYS A 79 -9.60 -14.91 5.88
N LEU A 80 -8.68 -15.23 4.99
CA LEU A 80 -7.56 -14.37 4.65
C LEU A 80 -8.00 -13.26 3.68
N GLU A 81 -8.94 -13.56 2.79
CA GLU A 81 -9.63 -12.55 1.98
C GLU A 81 -10.41 -11.55 2.86
N ASP A 82 -11.14 -12.04 3.87
CA ASP A 82 -11.85 -11.18 4.83
C ASP A 82 -10.87 -10.24 5.57
N ILE A 83 -9.73 -10.77 6.00
CA ILE A 83 -8.68 -10.00 6.70
C ILE A 83 -8.07 -8.95 5.76
N GLN A 84 -7.73 -9.32 4.52
CA GLN A 84 -7.20 -8.38 3.54
C GLN A 84 -8.21 -7.28 3.25
N THR A 85 -9.49 -7.64 3.04
CA THR A 85 -10.58 -6.68 2.80
C THR A 85 -10.76 -5.73 3.98
N ALA A 86 -10.67 -6.23 5.22
CA ALA A 86 -10.76 -5.39 6.41
C ALA A 86 -9.58 -4.39 6.49
N MET A 87 -8.37 -4.84 6.19
CA MET A 87 -7.19 -3.98 6.11
C MET A 87 -7.35 -2.91 5.03
N GLU A 88 -7.72 -3.29 3.80
CA GLU A 88 -7.89 -2.35 2.70
C GLU A 88 -8.99 -1.31 2.98
N LYS A 89 -10.08 -1.75 3.61
CA LYS A 89 -11.15 -0.86 4.06
C LYS A 89 -10.65 0.17 5.07
N GLU A 90 -9.83 -0.22 6.03
CA GLU A 90 -9.24 0.73 6.99
C GLU A 90 -8.32 1.72 6.29
N MET A 91 -7.46 1.25 5.39
CA MET A 91 -6.56 2.09 4.61
C MET A 91 -7.30 3.10 3.72
N SER A 92 -8.47 2.72 3.20
CA SER A 92 -9.29 3.61 2.38
C SER A 92 -9.88 4.80 3.15
N GLN A 93 -9.96 4.70 4.49
CA GLN A 93 -10.55 5.73 5.34
C GLN A 93 -9.54 6.80 5.79
N THR A 94 -8.23 6.54 5.63
CA THR A 94 -7.17 7.48 6.01
C THR A 94 -6.56 8.11 4.77
N THR A 95 -6.55 9.45 4.71
CA THR A 95 -5.98 10.20 3.58
C THR A 95 -4.53 10.63 3.84
N LEU A 96 -3.81 10.97 2.78
CA LEU A 96 -2.47 11.57 2.88
C LEU A 96 -2.52 12.88 3.66
N LYS A 97 -3.60 13.66 3.54
CA LYS A 97 -3.82 14.87 4.33
C LYS A 97 -3.84 14.55 5.83
N ASP A 98 -4.59 13.54 6.25
CA ASP A 98 -4.68 13.16 7.67
C ASP A 98 -3.30 12.83 8.25
N VAL A 99 -2.51 12.05 7.50
CA VAL A 99 -1.13 11.69 7.88
C VAL A 99 -0.23 12.92 8.02
N VAL A 100 -0.32 13.87 7.08
CA VAL A 100 0.47 15.11 7.11
C VAL A 100 0.06 15.98 8.29
N GLU A 101 -1.24 16.14 8.53
CA GLU A 101 -1.76 16.93 9.66
C GLU A 101 -1.35 16.33 11.00
N ASP A 102 -1.43 15.01 11.16
CA ASP A 102 -1.03 14.33 12.39
C ASP A 102 0.47 14.42 12.64
N THR A 103 1.27 14.33 11.58
CA THR A 103 2.72 14.57 11.65
C THR A 103 3.02 15.99 12.14
N GLN A 104 2.35 16.99 11.57
CA GLN A 104 2.54 18.39 11.96
C GLN A 104 2.09 18.66 13.39
N LYS A 105 0.95 18.09 13.82
CA LYS A 105 0.49 18.17 15.22
C LYS A 105 1.53 17.58 16.15
N ARG A 106 2.10 16.43 15.81
CA ARG A 106 3.12 15.75 16.63
C ARG A 106 4.41 16.55 16.75
N MET A 107 4.93 17.08 15.64
CA MET A 107 6.13 17.93 15.65
C MET A 107 5.95 19.19 16.52
N LYS A 108 4.76 19.80 16.49
CA LYS A 108 4.45 20.96 17.34
C LYS A 108 4.49 20.61 18.83
N LEU A 109 3.92 19.46 19.22
CA LEU A 109 3.96 18.99 20.61
C LEU A 109 5.39 18.75 21.11
N GLU A 110 6.26 18.21 20.26
CA GLU A 110 7.68 17.97 20.58
C GLU A 110 8.49 19.26 20.68
N SER A 111 8.15 20.30 19.90
CA SER A 111 8.84 21.60 19.96
C SER A 111 8.46 22.48 21.17
N VAL A 112 7.44 22.08 21.95
CA VAL A 112 6.94 22.79 23.13
C VAL A 112 7.35 22.08 24.44
N SER A 113 8.01 20.92 24.34
CA SER A 113 8.59 20.17 25.47
C SER A 113 10.10 20.41 25.57
#